data_AF-A0A430QIX2-F1
#
_entry.id   AF-A0A430QIX2-F1
#
_cell.length_a   1.000
_cell.length_b   1.000
_cell.length_c   1.000
_cell.angle_alpha   90.00
_cell.angle_beta   90.00
_cell.angle_gamma   90.00
#
_symmetry.space_group_name_H-M   'P 1'
#
loop_
_entity.id
_entity.type
_entity.pdbx_description
1 polymer ?
#
loop_
_entity_poly.entity_id
_entity_poly.type
_entity_poly.pdbx_seq_one_letter_code
_entity_poly.pdbx_strand_id
1 'polypeptide(L)'
;MGIFKCYNVIVAEINSYIGVQMNTHSSGFSYGGPTLQVVTSAFTIDWLTYISATAKVIVAQVDGRGTGGRGRFYEQSIYKNLGVIEIEDQLDSVKALIRRFHYINESQVGAYGWSYGGFTVSHLLTRPENQWIRCGISVAPVSDFRYYCKYEK
;
A
#
# COMPACT_ATOMS: atom_id res chain seq x y z
N MET A 1 -5.46 10.22 25.94
CA MET A 1 -4.83 9.82 24.66
C MET A 1 -5.58 8.56 24.20
N GLY A 2 -6.64 8.74 23.40
CA GLY A 2 -7.58 7.66 23.07
C GLY A 2 -6.99 6.75 22.00
N ILE A 3 -6.69 5.50 22.36
CA ILE A 3 -6.27 4.48 21.41
C ILE A 3 -7.52 4.09 20.59
N PHE A 4 -7.51 4.54 19.34
CA PHE A 4 -8.23 4.06 18.16
C PHE A 4 -9.27 2.92 18.39
N LYS A 5 -10.55 3.23 18.18
CA LYS A 5 -11.69 2.31 18.37
C LYS A 5 -12.11 1.52 17.10
N CYS A 6 -11.26 1.45 16.08
CA CYS A 6 -11.63 0.89 14.77
C CYS A 6 -10.80 -0.35 14.45
N TYR A 7 -10.96 -1.52 15.10
CA TYR A 7 -10.13 -2.68 14.71
C TYR A 7 -10.83 -4.03 14.71
N ASN A 8 -10.84 -4.65 13.53
CA ASN A 8 -10.57 -6.08 13.33
C ASN A 8 -9.85 -6.40 12.00
N VAL A 9 -9.48 -5.43 11.14
CA VAL A 9 -8.42 -5.60 10.12
C VAL A 9 -7.66 -4.29 9.93
N ILE A 10 -6.32 -4.33 10.02
CA ILE A 10 -5.43 -3.30 9.49
C ILE A 10 -4.88 -3.82 8.15
N VAL A 11 -5.29 -3.20 7.05
CA VAL A 11 -4.62 -3.32 5.75
C VAL A 11 -3.42 -2.39 5.82
N ALA A 12 -2.24 -2.92 6.09
CA ALA A 12 -1.04 -2.11 6.23
C ALA A 12 -0.06 -2.39 5.12
N GLU A 13 0.44 -1.29 4.58
CA GLU A 13 1.55 -1.15 3.66
C GLU A 13 1.29 -1.58 2.22
N ILE A 14 0.85 -0.58 1.45
CA ILE A 14 0.97 -0.54 0.02
C ILE A 14 2.22 0.28 -0.25
N ASN A 15 3.17 -0.32 -0.97
CA ASN A 15 4.56 0.11 -1.16
C ASN A 15 4.82 1.61 -0.93
N SER A 16 5.75 1.88 -0.01
CA SER A 16 6.10 3.21 0.47
C SER A 16 7.39 3.77 -0.13
N TYR A 17 7.77 3.51 -1.39
CA TYR A 17 8.95 4.15 -1.99
C TYR A 17 8.75 4.53 -3.46
N ILE A 18 9.11 5.78 -3.79
CA ILE A 18 8.92 6.41 -5.12
C ILE A 18 10.28 6.64 -5.77
N GLY A 19 10.28 6.52 -7.09
CA GLY A 19 11.34 6.87 -8.00
C GLY A 19 10.88 6.63 -9.44
N VAL A 20 11.30 7.49 -10.36
CA VAL A 20 10.89 7.41 -11.76
C VAL A 20 12.04 6.79 -12.52
N GLN A 21 11.93 5.54 -12.96
CA GLN A 21 12.95 4.96 -13.84
C GLN A 21 12.58 5.20 -15.30
N MET A 22 13.08 6.30 -15.88
CA MET A 22 13.28 6.39 -17.32
C MET A 22 14.75 6.08 -17.61
N ASN A 23 15.02 4.88 -18.11
CA ASN A 23 16.26 4.40 -18.74
C ASN A 23 17.60 4.97 -18.22
N THR A 24 18.38 4.16 -17.50
CA THR A 24 19.84 4.04 -17.71
C THR A 24 20.39 2.75 -17.11
N HIS A 25 21.26 2.07 -17.86
CA HIS A 25 22.12 0.99 -17.38
C HIS A 25 23.10 1.51 -16.32
N SER A 26 22.97 1.05 -15.08
CA SER A 26 24.10 0.92 -14.13
C SER A 26 23.61 0.38 -12.78
N SER A 27 24.32 -0.61 -12.28
CA SER A 27 24.22 -1.19 -10.95
C SER A 27 24.51 -0.14 -9.87
N GLY A 28 23.48 0.32 -9.18
CA GLY A 28 23.53 1.20 -8.03
C GLY A 28 22.13 1.29 -7.43
N PHE A 29 22.02 1.30 -6.10
CA PHE A 29 20.75 1.46 -5.37
C PHE A 29 20.13 2.82 -5.72
N SER A 30 19.38 2.86 -6.82
CA SER A 30 18.55 4.00 -7.20
C SER A 30 17.20 3.82 -6.55
N TYR A 31 16.81 4.81 -5.75
CA TYR A 31 15.43 4.99 -5.28
C TYR A 31 14.53 5.20 -6.52
N GLY A 32 14.00 4.06 -7.00
CA GLY A 32 13.07 3.85 -8.10
C GLY A 32 11.71 3.46 -7.50
N GLY A 33 10.61 3.75 -8.17
CA GLY A 33 9.28 3.84 -7.58
C GLY A 33 8.60 2.52 -7.42
N PRO A 34 7.33 2.37 -7.83
CA PRO A 34 6.61 1.12 -7.60
C PRO A 34 7.33 0.00 -8.34
N THR A 35 8.14 -0.70 -7.56
CA THR A 35 9.13 -1.72 -7.89
C THR A 35 9.45 -2.55 -6.65
N LEU A 36 9.15 -2.02 -5.45
CA LEU A 36 9.31 -2.73 -4.20
C LEU A 36 8.30 -3.87 -4.10
N GLN A 37 8.74 -4.95 -3.48
CA GLN A 37 7.95 -6.10 -3.11
C GLN A 37 8.02 -6.21 -1.59
N VAL A 38 6.87 -6.16 -0.91
CA VAL A 38 6.83 -6.30 0.56
C VAL A 38 6.48 -7.72 0.99
N VAL A 39 5.73 -8.47 0.17
CA VAL A 39 5.37 -9.86 0.47
C VAL A 39 6.51 -10.77 0.02
N THR A 40 7.41 -11.05 0.96
CA THR A 40 8.55 -11.96 0.78
C THR A 40 8.64 -12.97 1.92
N SER A 41 9.44 -14.03 1.75
CA SER A 41 9.71 -15.00 2.82
C SER A 41 10.77 -14.52 3.83
N ALA A 42 11.14 -13.23 3.79
CA ALA A 42 12.12 -12.67 4.71
C ALA A 42 11.51 -12.54 6.12
N PHE A 43 12.31 -12.82 7.14
CA PHE A 43 11.91 -12.62 8.52
C PHE A 43 12.23 -11.18 8.95
N THR A 44 11.21 -10.44 9.36
CA THR A 44 11.32 -9.06 9.84
C THR A 44 10.47 -8.89 11.08
N ILE A 45 10.94 -8.06 12.01
CA ILE A 45 10.18 -7.62 13.19
C ILE A 45 10.05 -6.10 13.08
N ASP A 46 8.82 -5.63 12.92
CA ASP A 46 8.51 -4.23 12.72
C ASP A 46 7.29 -3.80 13.55
N TRP A 47 6.85 -2.56 13.31
CA TRP A 47 5.67 -2.00 13.98
C TRP A 47 4.39 -2.81 13.72
N LEU A 48 4.23 -3.35 12.51
CA LEU A 48 3.05 -4.13 12.13
C LEU A 48 3.04 -5.48 12.85
N THR A 49 4.22 -6.09 12.98
CA THR A 49 4.45 -7.30 13.78
C THR A 49 4.05 -7.06 15.24
N TYR A 50 4.52 -5.96 15.83
CA TYR A 50 4.19 -5.58 17.20
C TYR A 50 2.68 -5.36 17.43
N ILE A 51 2.02 -4.61 16.55
CA ILE A 51 0.56 -4.38 16.64
C ILE A 51 -0.20 -5.70 16.50
N SER A 52 0.14 -6.55 15.53
CA SER A 52 -0.55 -7.82 15.33
C SER A 52 -0.47 -8.73 16.58
N ALA A 53 0.68 -8.70 17.27
CA ALA A 53 0.91 -9.49 18.47
C ALA A 53 0.20 -8.92 19.73
N THR A 54 0.06 -7.60 19.83
CA THR A 54 -0.40 -6.94 21.07
C THR A 54 -1.83 -6.43 21.00
N ALA A 55 -2.34 -6.08 19.83
CA ALA A 55 -3.53 -5.24 19.69
C ALA A 55 -4.75 -5.96 19.07
N LYS A 56 -4.86 -7.29 19.18
CA LYS A 56 -5.99 -8.09 18.61
C LYS A 56 -6.38 -7.64 17.19
N VAL A 57 -5.38 -7.43 16.36
CA VAL A 57 -5.54 -6.93 14.99
C VAL A 57 -4.99 -7.95 14.02
N ILE A 58 -5.71 -8.16 12.93
CA ILE A 58 -5.22 -8.89 11.76
C ILE A 58 -4.52 -7.89 10.84
N VAL A 59 -3.25 -8.15 10.53
CA VAL A 59 -2.48 -7.39 9.55
C VAL A 59 -2.41 -8.17 8.24
N ALA A 60 -2.68 -7.48 7.13
CA ALA A 60 -2.48 -8.02 5.79
C ALA A 60 -1.70 -7.04 4.92
N GLN A 61 -0.69 -7.57 4.22
CA GLN A 61 0.11 -6.88 3.19
C GLN A 61 -0.16 -7.56 1.85
N VAL A 62 -0.35 -6.78 0.79
CA VAL A 62 -0.65 -7.31 -0.55
C VAL A 62 0.12 -6.56 -1.62
N ASP A 63 0.87 -7.31 -2.43
CA ASP A 63 1.57 -6.81 -3.60
C ASP A 63 0.63 -6.76 -4.82
N GLY A 64 0.04 -5.58 -5.07
CA GLY A 64 -0.80 -5.30 -6.25
C GLY A 64 -0.01 -5.11 -7.54
N ARG A 65 -0.66 -4.71 -8.63
CA ARG A 65 0.00 -4.37 -9.89
C ARG A 65 0.92 -3.16 -9.69
N GLY A 66 2.09 -3.19 -10.33
CA GLY A 66 3.15 -2.21 -10.12
C GLY A 66 4.22 -2.64 -9.12
N THR A 67 4.06 -3.73 -8.37
CA THR A 67 5.15 -4.24 -7.50
C THR A 67 6.20 -5.00 -8.29
N GLY A 68 7.40 -5.14 -7.71
CA GLY A 68 8.46 -5.98 -8.26
C GLY A 68 8.22 -7.48 -8.07
N GLY A 69 9.23 -8.28 -8.43
CA GLY A 69 9.22 -9.73 -8.21
C GLY A 69 8.36 -10.56 -9.17
N ARG A 70 7.64 -9.91 -10.11
CA ARG A 70 6.70 -10.56 -11.04
C ARG A 70 6.92 -10.23 -12.51
N GLY A 71 8.07 -9.64 -12.83
CA GLY A 71 8.50 -9.30 -14.19
C GLY A 71 8.04 -7.91 -14.66
N ARG A 72 8.70 -7.42 -15.72
CA ARG A 72 8.59 -6.03 -16.19
C ARG A 72 7.17 -5.61 -16.59
N PHE A 73 6.39 -6.49 -17.21
CA PHE A 73 5.02 -6.16 -17.61
C PHE A 73 4.10 -5.92 -16.41
N TYR A 74 4.33 -6.63 -15.31
CA TYR A 74 3.56 -6.46 -14.08
C TYR A 74 3.95 -5.16 -13.36
N GLU A 75 5.24 -4.87 -13.30
CA GLU A 75 5.79 -3.64 -12.71
C GLU A 75 5.37 -2.38 -13.51
N GLN A 76 5.41 -2.43 -14.84
CA GLN A 76 5.08 -1.28 -15.69
C GLN A 76 3.58 -1.08 -15.94
N SER A 77 2.73 -1.93 -15.38
CA SER A 77 1.27 -1.87 -15.58
C SER A 77 0.64 -0.55 -15.14
N ILE A 78 1.28 0.16 -14.20
CA ILE A 78 0.82 1.46 -13.67
C ILE A 78 1.55 2.66 -14.26
N TYR A 79 2.39 2.43 -15.29
CA TYR A 79 3.14 3.49 -15.93
C TYR A 79 2.22 4.58 -16.50
N LYS A 80 2.49 5.84 -16.12
CA LYS A 80 1.66 7.02 -16.44
C LYS A 80 0.22 6.97 -15.90
N ASN A 81 -0.12 6.00 -15.05
CA ASN A 81 -1.47 5.81 -14.52
C ASN A 81 -1.45 5.44 -13.02
N LEU A 82 -0.67 6.20 -12.24
CA LEU A 82 -0.57 6.05 -10.79
C LEU A 82 -1.89 6.50 -10.12
N GLY A 83 -2.32 5.80 -9.07
CA GLY A 83 -3.53 6.06 -8.29
C GLY A 83 -4.80 5.45 -8.86
N VAL A 84 -4.67 4.44 -9.73
CA VAL A 84 -5.81 3.82 -10.42
C VAL A 84 -5.78 2.31 -10.18
N ILE A 85 -4.92 1.62 -10.92
CA ILE A 85 -4.91 0.16 -11.02
C ILE A 85 -4.48 -0.48 -9.69
N GLU A 86 -3.48 0.10 -9.03
CA GLU A 86 -3.02 -0.37 -7.74
C GLU A 86 -4.04 -0.13 -6.62
N ILE A 87 -4.90 0.88 -6.76
CA ILE A 87 -5.95 1.17 -5.78
C ILE A 87 -7.08 0.14 -5.91
N GLU A 88 -7.45 -0.19 -7.16
CA GLU A 88 -8.41 -1.25 -7.47
C GLU A 88 -7.97 -2.60 -6.90
N ASP A 89 -6.70 -2.97 -7.11
CA ASP A 89 -6.16 -4.24 -6.60
C ASP A 89 -6.26 -4.35 -5.09
N GLN A 90 -6.15 -3.22 -4.38
CA GLN A 90 -6.19 -3.18 -2.93
C GLN A 90 -7.62 -3.28 -2.41
N LEU A 91 -8.58 -2.61 -3.06
CA LEU A 91 -10.00 -2.79 -2.78
C LEU A 91 -10.45 -4.24 -3.04
N ASP A 92 -10.02 -4.82 -4.16
CA ASP A 92 -10.33 -6.21 -4.50
C ASP A 92 -9.69 -7.20 -3.53
N SER A 93 -8.48 -6.92 -3.06
CA SER A 93 -7.80 -7.72 -2.04
C SER A 93 -8.54 -7.68 -0.72
N VAL A 94 -8.96 -6.49 -0.27
CA VAL A 94 -9.79 -6.34 0.95
C VAL A 94 -11.08 -7.13 0.83
N LYS A 95 -11.80 -6.97 -0.29
CA LYS A 95 -13.02 -7.71 -0.58
C LYS A 95 -12.78 -9.23 -0.58
N ALA A 96 -11.69 -9.70 -1.17
CA ALA A 96 -11.34 -11.11 -1.21
C ALA A 96 -11.04 -11.66 0.19
N LEU A 97 -10.29 -10.91 1.02
CA LEU A 97 -9.99 -11.28 2.40
C LEU A 97 -11.25 -11.39 3.25
N ILE A 98 -12.13 -10.38 3.20
CA ILE A 98 -13.41 -10.37 3.93
C ILE A 98 -14.26 -11.59 3.53
N ARG A 99 -14.36 -11.87 2.21
CA ARG A 99 -15.14 -13.01 1.70
C ARG A 99 -14.54 -14.36 2.10
N ARG A 100 -13.21 -14.45 2.18
CA ARG A 100 -12.51 -15.71 2.45
C ARG A 100 -12.47 -16.06 3.93
N PHE A 101 -12.37 -15.05 4.80
CA PHE A 101 -12.14 -15.23 6.22
C PHE A 101 -13.29 -14.68 7.05
N HIS A 102 -14.18 -15.56 7.52
CA HIS A 102 -15.38 -15.20 8.27
C HIS A 102 -15.13 -14.49 9.61
N TYR A 103 -13.90 -14.55 10.13
CA TYR A 103 -13.51 -13.85 11.35
C TYR A 103 -13.11 -12.38 11.11
N ILE A 104 -13.03 -11.94 9.85
CA ILE A 104 -12.82 -10.54 9.50
C ILE A 104 -14.16 -9.80 9.61
N ASN A 105 -14.21 -8.77 10.46
CA ASN A 105 -15.36 -7.88 10.56
C ASN A 105 -15.28 -6.77 9.51
N GLU A 106 -16.16 -6.81 8.51
CA GLU A 106 -16.24 -5.82 7.43
C GLU A 106 -16.47 -4.38 7.93
N SER A 107 -17.10 -4.20 9.09
CA SER A 107 -17.35 -2.86 9.68
C SER A 107 -16.13 -2.28 10.39
N GLN A 108 -15.02 -3.02 10.47
CA GLN A 108 -13.83 -2.64 11.24
C GLN A 108 -12.53 -2.83 10.44
N VAL A 109 -12.57 -2.49 9.16
CA VAL A 109 -11.39 -2.48 8.29
C VAL A 109 -10.80 -1.07 8.25
N GLY A 110 -9.51 -0.97 8.53
CA GLY A 110 -8.73 0.26 8.41
C GLY A 110 -7.53 0.10 7.47
N ALA A 111 -7.04 1.21 6.93
CA ALA A 111 -5.86 1.22 6.06
C ALA A 111 -4.71 2.05 6.66
N TYR A 112 -3.47 1.60 6.50
CA TYR A 112 -2.27 2.30 6.98
C TYR A 112 -1.19 2.32 5.90
N GLY A 113 -0.52 3.46 5.73
CA GLY A 113 0.60 3.58 4.80
C GLY A 113 1.45 4.83 5.00
N TRP A 114 2.72 4.71 4.64
CA TRP A 114 3.71 5.78 4.64
C TRP A 114 4.10 6.15 3.20
N SER A 115 4.43 7.41 2.89
CA SER A 115 4.90 7.84 1.56
C SER A 115 3.87 7.50 0.47
N TYR A 116 4.23 6.70 -0.53
CA TYR A 116 3.29 6.22 -1.54
C TYR A 116 2.18 5.33 -0.97
N GLY A 117 2.42 4.66 0.16
CA GLY A 117 1.37 4.01 0.93
C GLY A 117 0.39 5.01 1.53
N GLY A 118 0.85 6.19 1.96
CA GLY A 118 -0.03 7.28 2.39
C GLY A 118 -0.87 7.83 1.24
N PHE A 119 -0.26 8.03 0.06
CA PHE A 119 -0.97 8.37 -1.18
C PHE A 119 -2.09 7.35 -1.43
N THR A 120 -1.75 6.05 -1.37
CA THR A 120 -2.70 4.97 -1.59
C THR A 120 -3.84 4.95 -0.56
N VAL A 121 -3.54 5.09 0.74
CA VAL A 121 -4.57 5.17 1.80
C VAL A 121 -5.54 6.33 1.52
N SER A 122 -5.00 7.48 1.11
CA SER A 122 -5.81 8.66 0.81
C SER A 122 -6.74 8.41 -0.39
N HIS A 123 -6.23 7.73 -1.43
CA HIS A 123 -7.04 7.31 -2.57
C HIS A 123 -8.10 6.26 -2.20
N LEU A 124 -7.74 5.24 -1.41
CA LEU A 124 -8.67 4.20 -0.96
C LEU A 124 -9.87 4.80 -0.20
N LEU A 125 -9.61 5.76 0.69
CA LEU A 125 -10.68 6.39 1.48
C LEU A 125 -11.57 7.33 0.66
N THR A 126 -11.08 7.86 -0.47
CA THR A 126 -11.81 8.83 -1.30
C THR A 126 -12.45 8.21 -2.53
N ARG A 127 -12.18 6.93 -2.83
CA ARG A 127 -12.78 6.20 -3.94
C ARG A 127 -14.26 5.89 -3.68
N PRO A 128 -15.16 6.16 -4.64
CA PRO A 128 -16.59 5.88 -4.48
C PRO A 128 -16.89 4.37 -4.39
N GLU A 129 -16.02 3.53 -4.91
CA GLU A 129 -16.15 2.07 -4.85
C GLU A 129 -15.79 1.49 -3.47
N ASN A 130 -15.18 2.29 -2.58
CA ASN A 130 -14.81 1.83 -1.25
C ASN A 130 -16.03 1.68 -0.34
N GLN A 131 -16.34 0.43 0.02
CA GLN A 131 -17.43 0.08 0.95
C GLN A 131 -16.93 -0.48 2.27
N TRP A 132 -15.66 -0.89 2.35
CA TRP A 132 -15.13 -1.69 3.46
C TRP A 132 -14.22 -0.87 4.38
N ILE A 133 -13.39 0.01 3.84
CA ILE A 133 -12.37 0.71 4.61
C ILE A 133 -13.01 1.91 5.31
N ARG A 134 -13.10 1.85 6.65
CA ARG A 134 -13.80 2.84 7.47
C ARG A 134 -12.91 4.00 7.90
N CYS A 135 -11.63 3.76 8.10
CA CYS A 135 -10.66 4.76 8.52
C CYS A 135 -9.29 4.44 7.94
N GLY A 136 -8.42 5.44 7.86
CA GLY A 136 -7.04 5.18 7.51
C GLY A 136 -6.07 6.21 8.02
N ILE A 137 -4.81 5.80 8.08
CA ILE A 137 -3.68 6.59 8.54
C ILE A 137 -2.73 6.76 7.35
N SER A 138 -2.57 7.99 6.91
CA SER A 138 -1.74 8.39 5.79
C SER A 138 -0.56 9.21 6.31
N VAL A 139 0.64 8.62 6.30
CA VAL A 139 1.86 9.25 6.84
C VAL A 139 2.74 9.75 5.70
N ALA A 140 3.10 11.04 5.71
CA ALA A 140 3.92 11.68 4.67
C ALA A 140 3.50 11.34 3.22
N PRO A 141 2.20 11.43 2.87
CA PRO A 141 1.73 11.05 1.54
C PRO A 141 2.28 11.96 0.45
N VAL A 142 2.51 11.41 -0.74
CA VAL A 142 2.52 12.24 -1.94
C VAL A 142 1.09 12.66 -2.22
N SER A 143 0.82 13.95 -2.12
CA SER A 143 -0.50 14.52 -2.43
C SER A 143 -0.63 14.93 -3.90
N ASP A 144 0.49 15.29 -4.52
CA ASP A 144 0.57 15.69 -5.92
C ASP A 144 1.96 15.41 -6.47
N PHE A 145 2.03 14.64 -7.55
CA PHE A 145 3.30 14.29 -8.20
C PHE A 145 4.02 15.51 -8.82
N ARG A 146 3.34 16.65 -9.00
CA ARG A 146 3.97 17.91 -9.43
C ARG A 146 4.95 18.45 -8.39
N TYR A 147 4.69 18.20 -7.10
CA TYR A 147 5.59 18.58 -6.00
C TYR A 147 6.68 17.55 -5.75
N TYR A 148 6.58 16.38 -6.38
CA TYR A 148 7.59 15.35 -6.28
C TYR A 148 8.78 15.69 -7.18
N CYS A 149 9.99 15.37 -6.71
CA CYS A 149 11.24 15.75 -7.36
C CYS A 149 11.21 15.46 -8.87
N LYS A 150 11.42 16.50 -9.67
CA LYS A 150 11.69 16.37 -11.10
C LYS A 150 13.19 16.26 -11.28
N TYR A 151 13.65 15.29 -12.06
CA TYR A 151 14.95 15.39 -12.69
C TYR A 151 14.83 16.40 -13.83
N GLU A 152 15.23 17.65 -13.59
CA GLU A 152 15.60 18.54 -14.69
C GLU A 152 16.88 17.98 -15.32
N LYS A 153 16.86 17.81 -16.64
CA LYS A 153 18.05 17.51 -17.44
C LYS A 153 18.71 18.81 -17.86
#